data_AF-A0A920N4R9-F1
#
_entry.id   AF-A0A920N4R9-F1
#
_cell.length_a   1.000
_cell.length_b   1.000
_cell.length_c   1.000
_cell.angle_alpha   90.00
_cell.angle_beta   90.00
_cell.angle_gamma   90.00
#
_symmetry.space_group_name_H-M   'P 1'
#
loop_
_entity.id
_entity.type
_entity.pdbx_description
1 polymer ?
#
loop_
_entity_poly.entity_id
_entity_poly.type
_entity_poly.pdbx_seq_one_letter_code
_entity_poly.pdbx_strand_id
1 'polypeptide(L)'
;MNRLFLCVCLVITLAGVGRGQSDPSKPKAKVGRAARAKSSVAKQRTRRLNKREAKQSLAFARTHHPELAKLISRLKNAGNRPAYDKAILELFRTAERLERAKVANPKRYELMLELWKLESQARLMVAQQAMKPDDDRDARLKRTLRRRAELRREMLAADIKRSRERIGRIETQLKTLENLDAAADRELRRLQRAAKMTVSRSKGRSGRRDRKAVSAEAGRRTGKQGKQAVKKTVRTKDKSKP
;
A
#
# COMPACT_ATOMS: atom_id res chain seq x y z
N MET A 1 0.69 -9.51 -48.84
CA MET A 1 0.25 -10.62 -47.95
C MET A 1 1.18 -10.61 -46.75
N ASN A 2 0.80 -10.00 -45.62
CA ASN A 2 0.22 -10.65 -44.42
C ASN A 2 1.11 -11.82 -43.93
N ARG A 3 1.71 -11.89 -42.73
CA ARG A 3 1.47 -11.22 -41.43
C ARG A 3 2.74 -11.33 -40.56
N LEU A 4 3.32 -10.22 -40.09
CA LEU A 4 4.33 -10.25 -39.01
C LEU A 4 3.64 -9.90 -37.69
N PHE A 5 3.13 -10.95 -37.04
CA PHE A 5 2.58 -10.89 -35.69
C PHE A 5 3.73 -10.63 -34.70
N LEU A 6 3.97 -9.37 -34.36
CA LEU A 6 4.78 -8.98 -33.19
C LEU A 6 3.97 -9.27 -31.92
N CYS A 7 3.95 -10.54 -31.54
CA CYS A 7 3.38 -11.05 -30.31
C CYS A 7 4.39 -10.83 -29.17
N VAL A 8 4.49 -9.60 -28.65
CA VAL A 8 5.23 -9.35 -27.39
C VAL A 8 4.33 -9.78 -26.22
N CYS A 9 4.26 -11.09 -26.01
CA CYS A 9 3.72 -11.76 -24.82
C CYS A 9 4.89 -12.44 -24.10
N LEU A 10 5.43 -11.82 -23.05
CA LEU A 10 5.08 -12.06 -21.65
C LEU A 10 5.47 -13.47 -21.17
N VAL A 11 6.61 -13.56 -20.47
CA VAL A 11 6.76 -14.45 -19.31
C VAL A 11 7.48 -13.71 -18.19
N ILE A 12 6.78 -13.54 -17.08
CA ILE A 12 7.34 -13.36 -15.74
C ILE A 12 7.30 -14.75 -15.12
N THR A 13 8.42 -15.23 -14.55
CA THR A 13 8.47 -15.86 -13.21
C THR A 13 9.92 -16.06 -12.78
N LEU A 14 10.36 -15.26 -11.80
CA LEU A 14 11.25 -15.76 -10.74
C LEU A 14 10.41 -16.74 -9.91
N ALA A 15 10.80 -18.01 -9.89
CA ALA A 15 10.40 -18.95 -8.86
C ALA A 15 11.62 -19.83 -8.57
N GLY A 16 12.21 -19.64 -7.39
CA GLY A 16 13.19 -20.58 -6.87
C GLY A 16 12.54 -21.95 -6.74
N VAL A 17 13.17 -22.94 -7.34
CA VAL A 17 12.86 -24.36 -7.16
C VAL A 17 13.32 -24.75 -5.76
N GLY A 18 12.45 -24.55 -4.78
CA GLY A 18 12.50 -25.25 -3.51
C GLY A 18 11.70 -26.54 -3.66
N ARG A 19 12.40 -27.67 -3.82
CA ARG A 19 11.83 -29.01 -3.70
C ARG A 19 11.29 -29.18 -2.28
N GLY A 20 9.97 -29.15 -2.11
CA GLY A 20 9.30 -29.64 -0.91
C GLY A 20 8.65 -30.98 -1.24
N GLN A 21 9.13 -32.06 -0.61
CA GLN A 21 8.52 -33.39 -0.63
C GLN A 21 7.06 -33.31 -0.16
N SER A 22 6.18 -33.97 -0.91
CA SER A 22 4.77 -34.17 -0.53
C SER A 22 4.60 -35.59 -0.01
N ASP A 23 4.39 -35.71 1.29
CA ASP A 23 3.90 -36.94 1.93
C ASP A 23 2.36 -36.94 1.92
N PRO A 24 1.67 -38.02 1.51
CA PRO A 24 0.22 -38.02 1.38
C PRO A 24 -0.44 -38.66 2.61
N SER A 25 -0.99 -37.84 3.51
CA SER A 25 -2.02 -38.26 4.46
C SER A 25 -3.13 -37.20 4.59
N LYS A 26 -4.35 -37.60 4.22
CA LYS A 26 -5.65 -36.89 4.31
C LYS A 26 -6.08 -36.64 5.78
N PRO A 27 -7.17 -35.90 6.10
CA PRO A 27 -8.29 -35.47 5.23
C PRO A 27 -8.76 -33.99 5.30
N LYS A 28 -9.48 -33.66 4.22
CA LYS A 28 -10.45 -32.59 3.92
C LYS A 28 -10.94 -31.68 5.07
N ALA A 29 -10.60 -30.39 4.98
CA ALA A 29 -11.48 -29.26 5.30
C ALA A 29 -10.99 -27.98 4.59
N LYS A 30 -11.90 -27.10 4.18
CA LYS A 30 -11.72 -25.76 3.53
C LYS A 30 -11.82 -25.69 1.99
N VAL A 31 -12.96 -26.13 1.45
CA VAL A 31 -13.48 -25.56 0.19
C VAL A 31 -14.15 -24.23 0.52
N GLY A 32 -13.50 -23.11 0.20
CA GLY A 32 -14.13 -21.78 0.35
C GLY A 32 -13.15 -20.61 0.26
N ARG A 33 -11.91 -20.77 0.76
CA ARG A 33 -10.92 -19.68 0.75
C ARG A 33 -10.07 -19.63 -0.52
N ALA A 34 -9.80 -20.78 -1.14
CA ALA A 34 -9.03 -20.85 -2.39
C ALA A 34 -9.81 -20.35 -3.62
N ALA A 35 -11.13 -20.55 -3.68
CA ALA A 35 -11.97 -20.10 -4.80
C ALA A 35 -12.10 -18.57 -4.86
N ARG A 36 -12.18 -17.89 -3.71
CA ARG A 36 -12.32 -16.43 -3.61
C ARG A 36 -11.01 -15.67 -3.92
N ALA A 37 -9.86 -16.27 -3.62
CA ALA A 37 -8.56 -15.70 -3.97
C ALA A 37 -8.24 -15.87 -5.48
N LYS A 38 -8.68 -16.98 -6.09
CA LYS A 38 -8.54 -17.19 -7.54
C LYS A 38 -9.45 -16.27 -8.36
N SER A 39 -10.67 -16.00 -7.88
CA SER A 39 -11.61 -15.13 -8.59
C SER A 39 -11.24 -13.64 -8.54
N SER A 40 -10.67 -13.13 -7.44
CA SER A 40 -10.24 -11.73 -7.35
C SER A 40 -9.00 -11.44 -8.21
N VAL A 41 -8.02 -12.35 -8.22
CA VAL A 41 -6.81 -12.23 -9.06
C VAL A 41 -7.15 -12.40 -10.55
N ALA A 42 -8.08 -13.30 -10.89
CA ALA A 42 -8.55 -13.48 -12.28
C ALA A 42 -9.38 -12.27 -12.77
N LYS A 43 -10.27 -11.72 -11.93
CA LYS A 43 -11.08 -10.53 -12.27
C LYS A 43 -10.23 -9.26 -12.43
N GLN A 44 -9.09 -9.19 -11.74
CA GLN A 44 -8.12 -8.09 -11.92
C GLN A 44 -7.28 -8.23 -13.21
N ARG A 45 -7.17 -9.44 -13.78
CA ARG A 45 -6.46 -9.69 -15.05
C ARG A 45 -7.25 -9.23 -16.28
N THR A 46 -8.58 -9.18 -16.22
CA THR A 46 -9.47 -8.79 -17.32
C THR A 46 -10.09 -7.40 -17.18
N ARG A 47 -9.67 -6.62 -16.19
CA ARG A 47 -10.19 -5.25 -16.00
C ARG A 47 -9.83 -4.38 -17.20
N ARG A 48 -10.83 -4.02 -18.00
CA ARG A 48 -10.72 -2.94 -18.99
C ARG A 48 -10.70 -1.60 -18.23
N LEU A 49 -9.76 -0.75 -18.59
CA LEU A 49 -9.63 0.59 -17.99
C LEU A 49 -10.66 1.53 -18.59
N ASN A 50 -11.18 2.43 -17.77
CA ASN A 50 -12.03 3.50 -18.28
C ASN A 50 -11.18 4.58 -18.99
N LYS A 51 -11.84 5.49 -19.71
CA LYS A 51 -11.17 6.56 -20.48
C LYS A 51 -10.30 7.47 -19.60
N ARG A 52 -10.73 7.74 -18.36
CA ARG A 52 -10.01 8.60 -17.40
C ARG A 52 -8.71 7.94 -16.94
N GLU A 53 -8.77 6.68 -16.54
CA GLU A 53 -7.62 5.88 -16.10
C GLU A 53 -6.58 5.73 -17.23
N ALA A 54 -7.04 5.48 -18.46
CA ALA A 54 -6.16 5.43 -19.62
C ALA A 54 -5.46 6.78 -19.88
N LYS A 55 -6.19 7.91 -19.77
CA LYS A 55 -5.64 9.26 -19.93
C LYS A 55 -4.60 9.58 -18.85
N GLN A 56 -4.88 9.24 -17.59
CA GLN A 56 -3.96 9.43 -16.46
C GLN A 56 -2.69 8.59 -16.63
N SER A 57 -2.84 7.33 -17.06
CA SER A 57 -1.70 6.44 -17.32
C SER A 57 -0.80 7.02 -18.42
N LEU A 58 -1.37 7.48 -19.53
CA LEU A 58 -0.60 8.15 -20.58
C LEU A 58 0.06 9.44 -20.10
N ALA A 59 -0.62 10.24 -19.28
CA ALA A 59 -0.02 11.45 -18.70
C ALA A 59 1.20 11.10 -17.83
N PHE A 60 1.10 10.07 -16.99
CA PHE A 60 2.23 9.55 -16.20
C PHE A 60 3.42 9.16 -17.10
N ALA A 61 3.19 8.41 -18.19
CA ALA A 61 4.27 8.10 -19.13
C ALA A 61 4.82 9.36 -19.82
N ARG A 62 4.00 10.34 -20.19
CA ARG A 62 4.49 11.58 -20.82
C ARG A 62 5.45 12.33 -19.90
N THR A 63 5.13 12.40 -18.62
CA THR A 63 5.97 13.11 -17.62
C THR A 63 7.30 12.41 -17.38
N HIS A 64 7.32 11.08 -17.33
CA HIS A 64 8.51 10.36 -16.86
C HIS A 64 9.27 9.58 -17.95
N HIS A 65 8.61 9.25 -19.06
CA HIS A 65 9.20 8.51 -20.18
C HIS A 65 8.46 8.85 -21.51
N PRO A 66 8.69 10.03 -22.10
CA PRO A 66 7.92 10.52 -23.26
C PRO A 66 7.97 9.59 -24.48
N GLU A 67 9.10 8.94 -24.75
CA GLU A 67 9.22 7.97 -25.86
C GLU A 67 8.29 6.77 -25.72
N LEU A 68 8.03 6.30 -24.50
CA LEU A 68 7.08 5.22 -24.25
C LEU A 68 5.65 5.69 -24.49
N ALA A 69 5.32 6.91 -24.07
CA ALA A 69 4.00 7.50 -24.34
C ALA A 69 3.75 7.67 -25.84
N LYS A 70 4.78 8.07 -26.61
CA LYS A 70 4.73 8.15 -28.07
C LYS A 70 4.48 6.76 -28.68
N LEU A 71 5.21 5.73 -28.25
CA LEU A 71 5.02 4.36 -28.73
C LEU A 71 3.60 3.85 -28.47
N ILE A 72 3.09 4.01 -27.25
CA ILE A 72 1.74 3.56 -26.90
C ILE A 72 0.68 4.32 -27.72
N SER A 73 0.90 5.61 -27.98
CA SER A 73 0.01 6.40 -28.83
C SER A 73 0.01 5.90 -30.29
N ARG A 74 1.18 5.50 -30.82
CA ARG A 74 1.28 4.87 -32.16
C ARG A 74 0.53 3.54 -32.23
N LEU A 75 0.62 2.70 -31.19
CA LEU A 75 -0.13 1.44 -31.12
C LEU A 75 -1.65 1.67 -31.22
N LYS A 76 -2.14 2.74 -30.58
CA LYS A 76 -3.55 3.15 -30.68
C LYS A 76 -3.92 3.55 -32.10
N ASN A 77 -3.11 4.40 -32.73
CA ASN A 77 -3.39 4.97 -34.05
C ASN A 77 -3.27 3.93 -35.17
N ALA A 78 -2.35 2.97 -35.03
CA ALA A 78 -2.19 1.85 -35.96
C ALA A 78 -3.29 0.77 -35.82
N GLY A 79 -4.29 0.97 -34.96
CA GLY A 79 -5.39 0.02 -34.76
C GLY A 79 -5.01 -1.26 -34.01
N ASN A 80 -3.78 -1.38 -33.46
CA ASN A 80 -3.35 -2.55 -32.68
C ASN A 80 -3.92 -2.50 -31.26
N ARG A 81 -5.23 -2.73 -31.17
CA ARG A 81 -6.01 -2.62 -29.94
C ARG A 81 -5.52 -3.53 -28.81
N PRO A 82 -5.20 -4.82 -29.04
CA PRO A 82 -4.73 -5.71 -27.97
C PRO A 82 -3.42 -5.24 -27.34
N ALA A 83 -2.45 -4.80 -28.15
CA ALA A 83 -1.18 -4.30 -27.65
C ALA A 83 -1.35 -2.98 -26.88
N TYR A 84 -2.19 -2.08 -27.39
CA TYR A 84 -2.52 -0.83 -26.72
C TYR A 84 -3.17 -1.06 -25.33
N ASP A 85 -4.22 -1.88 -25.27
CA ASP A 85 -4.94 -2.13 -24.01
C ASP A 85 -4.04 -2.79 -22.96
N LYS A 86 -3.16 -3.71 -23.39
CA LYS A 86 -2.15 -4.32 -22.51
C LYS A 86 -1.14 -3.30 -21.99
N ALA A 87 -0.59 -2.47 -22.87
CA ALA A 87 0.41 -1.48 -22.49
C ALA A 87 -0.15 -0.42 -21.51
N ILE A 88 -1.37 0.05 -21.75
CA ILE A 88 -2.06 0.99 -20.86
C ILE A 88 -2.36 0.36 -19.50
N LEU A 89 -2.74 -0.92 -19.46
CA LEU A 89 -2.98 -1.64 -18.20
C LEU A 89 -1.72 -1.85 -17.37
N GLU A 90 -0.59 -2.18 -18.01
CA GLU A 90 0.69 -2.27 -17.31
C GLU A 90 1.12 -0.89 -16.77
N LEU A 91 0.91 0.16 -17.55
CA LEU A 91 1.24 1.53 -17.16
C LEU A 91 0.39 2.01 -15.99
N PHE A 92 -0.92 1.73 -16.02
CA PHE A 92 -1.84 2.02 -14.92
C PHE A 92 -1.40 1.34 -13.62
N ARG A 93 -1.16 0.03 -13.66
CA ARG A 93 -0.71 -0.73 -12.48
C ARG A 93 0.61 -0.21 -11.93
N THR A 94 1.50 0.22 -12.81
CA THR A 94 2.79 0.79 -12.42
C THR A 94 2.61 2.14 -11.74
N ALA A 95 1.80 3.03 -12.31
CA ALA A 95 1.48 4.32 -11.72
C ALA A 95 0.82 4.16 -10.34
N GLU A 96 -0.17 3.27 -10.18
CA GLU A 96 -0.82 2.99 -8.90
C GLU A 96 0.16 2.43 -7.85
N ARG A 97 1.08 1.56 -8.28
CA ARG A 97 2.10 1.00 -7.39
C ARG A 97 3.08 2.09 -6.93
N LEU A 98 3.49 2.98 -7.83
CA LEU A 98 4.39 4.08 -7.51
C LEU A 98 3.71 5.12 -6.62
N GLU A 99 2.44 5.47 -6.86
CA GLU A 99 1.72 6.43 -6.03
C GLU A 99 1.56 5.92 -4.59
N ARG A 100 1.23 4.63 -4.41
CA ARG A 100 1.22 4.02 -3.08
C ARG A 100 2.59 4.06 -2.38
N ALA A 101 3.67 3.85 -3.13
CA ALA A 101 5.02 3.97 -2.61
C ALA A 101 5.36 5.41 -2.22
N LYS A 102 4.89 6.40 -2.99
CA LYS A 102 5.11 7.82 -2.72
C LYS A 102 4.53 8.25 -1.38
N VAL A 103 3.31 7.80 -1.08
CA VAL A 103 2.64 8.08 0.20
C VAL A 103 3.33 7.37 1.36
N ALA A 104 3.72 6.11 1.20
CA ALA A 104 4.26 5.30 2.29
C ALA A 104 5.76 5.56 2.57
N ASN A 105 6.55 5.82 1.52
CA ASN A 105 8.00 6.00 1.60
C ASN A 105 8.52 6.78 0.37
N PRO A 106 8.64 8.12 0.46
CA PRO A 106 9.08 8.97 -0.66
C PRO A 106 10.43 8.57 -1.25
N LYS A 107 11.41 8.22 -0.41
CA LYS A 107 12.74 7.77 -0.86
C LYS A 107 12.67 6.48 -1.67
N ARG A 108 11.81 5.53 -1.26
CA ARG A 108 11.58 4.30 -2.03
C ARG A 108 10.87 4.59 -3.35
N TYR A 109 9.96 5.56 -3.38
CA TYR A 109 9.29 5.98 -4.61
C TYR A 109 10.27 6.47 -5.66
N GLU A 110 11.24 7.33 -5.28
CA GLU A 110 12.25 7.84 -6.21
C GLU A 110 13.06 6.72 -6.86
N LEU A 111 13.56 5.79 -6.04
CA LEU A 111 14.30 4.61 -6.53
C LEU A 111 13.44 3.73 -7.45
N MET A 112 12.17 3.51 -7.09
CA MET A 112 11.25 2.70 -7.90
C MET A 112 10.90 3.37 -9.22
N LEU A 113 10.72 4.70 -9.24
CA LEU A 113 10.43 5.47 -10.44
C LEU A 113 11.61 5.41 -11.39
N GLU A 114 12.83 5.62 -10.89
CA GLU A 114 14.04 5.59 -11.70
C GLU A 114 14.31 4.18 -12.24
N LEU A 115 14.11 3.15 -11.41
CA LEU A 115 14.19 1.76 -11.86
C LEU A 115 13.21 1.48 -13.00
N TRP A 116 11.97 1.97 -12.92
CA TRP A 116 10.97 1.80 -13.97
C TRP A 116 11.35 2.52 -15.27
N LYS A 117 11.93 3.73 -15.20
CA LYS A 117 12.41 4.44 -16.39
C LYS A 117 13.50 3.66 -17.11
N LEU A 118 14.51 3.20 -16.37
CA LEU A 118 15.61 2.41 -16.94
C LEU A 118 15.12 1.09 -17.54
N GLU A 119 14.16 0.42 -16.90
CA GLU A 119 13.56 -0.80 -17.45
C GLU A 119 12.80 -0.54 -18.75
N SER A 120 12.04 0.56 -18.80
CA SER A 120 11.30 0.96 -20.00
C SER A 120 12.24 1.34 -21.14
N GLN A 121 13.30 2.09 -20.83
CA GLN A 121 14.33 2.49 -21.78
C GLN A 121 15.09 1.29 -22.35
N ALA A 122 15.52 0.35 -21.48
CA ALA A 122 16.22 -0.85 -21.91
C ALA A 122 15.36 -1.70 -22.87
N ARG A 123 14.06 -1.84 -22.59
CA ARG A 123 13.14 -2.57 -23.49
C ARG A 123 13.01 -1.90 -24.86
N LEU A 124 12.94 -0.57 -24.89
CA LEU A 124 12.91 0.18 -26.15
C LEU A 124 14.21 0.01 -26.94
N MET A 125 15.37 0.07 -26.27
CA MET A 125 16.66 -0.17 -26.90
C MET A 125 16.76 -1.58 -27.51
N VAL A 126 16.33 -2.61 -26.77
CA VAL A 126 16.29 -3.98 -27.29
C VAL A 126 15.39 -4.10 -28.51
N ALA A 127 14.20 -3.48 -28.48
CA ALA A 127 13.30 -3.48 -29.62
C ALA A 127 13.92 -2.77 -30.84
N GLN A 128 14.62 -1.65 -30.63
CA GLN A 128 15.33 -0.92 -31.68
C GLN A 128 16.50 -1.73 -32.25
N GLN A 129 17.26 -2.43 -31.40
CA GLN A 129 18.36 -3.31 -31.80
C GLN A 129 17.88 -4.46 -32.66
N ALA A 130 16.75 -5.07 -32.32
CA ALA A 130 16.14 -6.14 -33.10
C ALA A 130 15.70 -5.68 -34.50
N MET A 131 15.40 -4.39 -34.69
CA MET A 131 15.07 -3.81 -36.01
C MET A 131 16.32 -3.43 -36.80
N LYS A 132 17.36 -2.94 -36.14
CA LYS A 132 18.65 -2.58 -36.76
C LYS A 132 19.78 -2.75 -35.74
N PRO A 133 20.61 -3.80 -35.86
CA PRO A 133 21.80 -4.00 -35.03
C PRO A 133 22.79 -2.85 -35.20
N ASP A 134 23.44 -2.46 -34.10
CA ASP A 134 24.34 -1.32 -33.98
C ASP A 134 25.17 -1.46 -32.69
N ASP A 135 26.51 -1.53 -32.80
CA ASP A 135 27.42 -1.81 -31.68
C ASP A 135 27.42 -0.68 -30.62
N ASP A 136 27.21 0.57 -31.04
CA ASP A 136 27.13 1.71 -30.12
C ASP A 136 25.88 1.63 -29.23
N ARG A 137 24.80 1.05 -29.75
CA ARG A 137 23.57 0.80 -28.98
C ARG A 137 23.76 -0.30 -27.95
N ASP A 138 24.58 -1.30 -28.24
CA ASP A 138 24.89 -2.37 -27.29
C ASP A 138 25.67 -1.85 -26.09
N ALA A 139 26.67 -0.99 -26.32
CA ALA A 139 27.39 -0.33 -25.23
C ALA A 139 26.45 0.53 -24.35
N ARG A 140 25.52 1.26 -24.98
CA ARG A 140 24.52 2.08 -24.27
C ARG A 140 23.52 1.23 -23.48
N LEU A 141 23.08 0.11 -24.04
CA LEU A 141 22.20 -0.85 -23.38
C LEU A 141 22.90 -1.47 -22.16
N LYS A 142 24.15 -1.90 -22.30
CA LYS A 142 24.97 -2.43 -21.19
C LYS A 142 25.08 -1.42 -20.03
N ARG A 143 25.36 -0.13 -20.32
CA ARG A 143 25.38 0.94 -19.29
C ARG A 143 24.03 1.10 -18.60
N THR A 144 22.94 1.09 -19.36
CA THR A 144 21.56 1.19 -18.82
C THR A 144 21.23 0.02 -17.89
N LEU A 145 21.60 -1.21 -18.30
CA LEU A 145 21.39 -2.42 -17.50
C LEU A 145 22.24 -2.45 -16.23
N ARG A 146 23.49 -1.96 -16.30
CA ARG A 146 24.35 -1.81 -15.13
C ARG A 146 23.73 -0.85 -14.11
N ARG A 147 23.29 0.33 -14.55
CA ARG A 147 22.64 1.31 -13.66
C ARG A 147 21.37 0.74 -13.01
N ARG A 148 20.58 -0.02 -13.77
CA ARG A 148 19.42 -0.75 -13.23
C ARG A 148 19.82 -1.74 -12.14
N ALA A 149 20.90 -2.51 -12.35
CA ALA A 149 21.39 -3.47 -11.36
C ALA A 149 21.88 -2.76 -10.08
N GLU A 150 22.55 -1.62 -10.21
CA GLU A 150 22.98 -0.78 -9.07
C GLU A 150 21.80 -0.32 -8.23
N LEU A 151 20.73 0.21 -8.84
CA LEU A 151 19.54 0.65 -8.11
C LEU A 151 18.82 -0.52 -7.42
N ARG A 152 18.75 -1.68 -8.08
CA ARG A 152 18.20 -2.89 -7.44
C ARG A 152 19.02 -3.32 -6.24
N ARG A 153 20.35 -3.27 -6.34
CA ARG A 153 21.26 -3.56 -5.23
C ARG A 153 21.02 -2.61 -4.05
N GLU A 154 20.86 -1.32 -4.31
CA GLU A 154 20.57 -0.32 -3.27
C GLU A 154 19.24 -0.60 -2.56
N MET A 155 18.18 -0.89 -3.33
CA MET A 155 16.88 -1.24 -2.76
C MET A 155 16.94 -2.48 -1.88
N LEU A 156 17.63 -3.53 -2.35
CA LEU A 156 17.82 -4.78 -1.60
C LEU A 156 18.66 -4.58 -0.34
N ALA A 157 19.70 -3.76 -0.40
CA ALA A 157 20.51 -3.41 0.79
C ALA A 157 19.65 -2.70 1.86
N ALA A 158 18.77 -1.79 1.44
CA ALA A 158 17.82 -1.15 2.35
C ALA A 158 16.77 -2.14 2.92
N ASP A 159 16.32 -3.11 2.13
CA ASP A 159 15.44 -4.20 2.59
C ASP A 159 16.13 -5.10 3.62
N ILE A 160 17.42 -5.44 3.40
CA ILE A 160 18.23 -6.20 4.36
C ILE A 160 18.33 -5.45 5.68
N LYS A 161 18.65 -4.15 5.66
CA LYS A 161 18.76 -3.33 6.87
C LYS A 161 17.46 -3.37 7.68
N ARG A 162 16.32 -3.07 7.06
CA ARG A 162 14.99 -3.11 7.72
C ARG A 162 14.64 -4.49 8.27
N SER A 163 15.00 -5.54 7.54
CA SER A 163 14.73 -6.92 7.96
C SER A 163 15.56 -7.29 9.19
N ARG A 164 16.83 -6.88 9.25
CA ARG A 164 17.69 -7.06 10.43
C ARG A 164 17.14 -6.32 11.66
N GLU A 165 16.68 -5.08 11.50
CA GLU A 165 16.04 -4.32 12.59
C GLU A 165 14.75 -5.01 13.09
N ARG A 166 13.99 -5.65 12.20
CA ARG A 166 12.82 -6.45 12.58
C ARG A 166 13.22 -7.73 13.31
N ILE A 167 14.25 -8.42 12.82
CA ILE A 167 14.80 -9.62 13.46
C ILE A 167 15.26 -9.29 14.87
N GLY A 168 16.05 -8.23 15.08
CA GLY A 168 16.51 -7.84 16.42
C GLY A 168 15.39 -7.53 17.42
N ARG A 169 14.26 -6.96 16.96
CA ARG A 169 13.06 -6.78 17.80
C ARG A 169 12.44 -8.11 18.19
N ILE A 170 12.36 -9.06 17.27
CA ILE A 170 11.83 -10.41 17.54
C ILE A 170 12.76 -11.17 18.48
N GLU A 171 14.08 -11.08 18.29
CA GLU A 171 15.08 -11.66 19.19
C GLU A 171 14.97 -11.08 20.60
N THR A 172 14.75 -9.77 20.73
CA THR A 172 14.49 -9.14 22.03
C THR A 172 13.22 -9.70 22.68
N GLN A 173 12.14 -9.91 21.90
CA GLN A 173 10.91 -10.51 22.41
C GLN A 173 11.14 -11.97 22.85
N LEU A 174 11.89 -12.75 22.08
CA LEU A 174 12.30 -14.11 22.45
C LEU A 174 13.07 -14.11 23.76
N LYS A 175 14.03 -13.20 23.93
CA LYS A 175 14.81 -13.06 25.16
C LYS A 175 13.93 -12.81 26.40
N THR A 176 12.89 -11.99 26.26
CA THR A 176 11.94 -11.76 27.38
C THR A 176 11.11 -12.98 27.76
N LEU A 177 11.08 -14.00 26.90
CA LEU A 177 10.35 -15.26 27.08
C LEU A 177 11.29 -16.44 27.38
N GLU A 178 12.61 -16.22 27.53
CA GLU A 178 13.56 -17.30 27.88
C GLU A 178 13.22 -17.97 29.22
N ASN A 179 12.82 -17.17 30.22
CA ASN A 179 12.27 -17.69 31.47
C ASN A 179 10.74 -17.53 31.45
N LEU A 180 10.06 -18.64 31.13
CA LEU A 180 8.61 -18.68 30.95
C LEU A 180 7.85 -18.42 32.25
N ASP A 181 8.31 -18.94 33.39
CA ASP A 181 7.65 -18.73 34.69
C ASP A 181 7.70 -17.26 35.08
N ALA A 182 8.88 -16.64 34.98
CA ALA A 182 9.03 -15.22 35.24
C ALA A 182 8.21 -14.36 34.25
N ALA A 183 8.04 -14.80 33.00
CA ALA A 183 7.19 -14.13 32.02
C ALA A 183 5.69 -14.25 32.36
N ALA A 184 5.25 -15.44 32.76
CA ALA A 184 3.88 -15.71 33.20
C ALA A 184 3.52 -14.87 34.44
N ASP A 185 4.42 -14.82 35.41
CA ASP A 185 4.29 -13.99 36.61
C ASP A 185 4.17 -12.49 36.30
N ARG A 186 4.99 -11.99 35.35
CA ARG A 186 4.89 -10.59 34.90
C ARG A 186 3.52 -10.30 34.29
N GLU A 187 3.00 -11.21 33.46
CA GLU A 187 1.68 -11.04 32.84
C GLU A 187 0.56 -11.15 33.87
N LEU A 188 0.62 -12.11 34.79
CA LEU A 188 -0.34 -12.24 35.89
C LEU A 188 -0.42 -10.94 36.70
N ARG A 189 0.72 -10.38 37.10
CA ARG A 189 0.79 -9.09 37.81
C ARG A 189 0.23 -7.94 36.98
N ARG A 190 0.46 -7.93 35.66
CA ARG A 190 -0.10 -6.91 34.74
C ARG A 190 -1.63 -6.99 34.70
N LEU A 191 -2.19 -8.18 34.55
CA LEU A 191 -3.64 -8.42 34.51
C LEU A 191 -4.31 -8.06 35.83
N GLN A 192 -3.72 -8.45 36.97
CA GLN A 192 -4.24 -8.09 38.29
C GLN A 192 -4.27 -6.58 38.51
N ARG A 193 -3.23 -5.84 38.10
CA ARG A 193 -3.21 -4.36 38.17
C ARG A 193 -4.28 -3.74 37.27
N ALA A 194 -4.44 -4.23 36.04
CA ALA A 194 -5.47 -3.75 35.13
C ALA A 194 -6.89 -3.95 35.71
N ALA A 195 -7.16 -5.11 36.32
CA ALA A 195 -8.41 -5.38 37.00
C ALA A 195 -8.66 -4.40 38.17
N LYS A 196 -7.66 -4.21 39.04
CA LYS A 196 -7.74 -3.25 40.17
C LYS A 196 -8.04 -1.81 39.70
N MET A 197 -7.39 -1.35 38.64
CA MET A 197 -7.62 -0.01 38.08
C MET A 197 -9.00 0.17 37.45
N THR A 198 -9.58 -0.92 36.93
CA THR A 198 -10.93 -0.90 36.36
C THR A 198 -11.99 -0.80 37.47
N VAL A 199 -11.79 -1.55 38.55
CA VAL A 199 -12.65 -1.51 39.75
C VAL A 199 -12.57 -0.15 40.46
N SER A 200 -11.38 0.44 40.60
CA SER A 200 -11.24 1.76 41.22
C SER A 200 -11.88 2.87 40.36
N ARG A 201 -11.76 2.79 39.03
CA ARG A 201 -12.44 3.72 38.12
C ARG A 201 -13.96 3.57 38.14
N SER A 202 -14.51 2.37 38.24
CA SER A 202 -15.97 2.20 38.33
C SER A 202 -16.52 2.76 39.63
N LYS A 203 -15.83 2.51 40.76
CA LYS A 203 -16.19 3.03 42.09
C LYS A 203 -16.05 4.56 42.20
N GLY A 204 -15.05 5.15 41.55
CA GLY A 204 -14.91 6.61 41.44
C GLY A 204 -15.99 7.27 40.56
N ARG A 205 -16.55 6.54 39.58
CA ARG A 205 -17.62 7.01 38.70
C ARG A 205 -19.00 6.87 39.35
N SER A 206 -19.24 5.83 40.15
CA SER A 206 -20.47 5.70 40.95
C SER A 206 -20.51 6.77 42.05
N GLY A 207 -19.44 6.93 42.83
CA GLY A 207 -19.39 7.97 43.88
C GLY A 207 -19.51 9.42 43.36
N ARG A 208 -19.08 9.69 42.12
CA ARG A 208 -19.29 11.00 41.46
C ARG A 208 -20.72 11.18 40.94
N ARG A 209 -21.43 10.11 40.59
CA ARG A 209 -22.87 10.15 40.26
C ARG A 209 -23.69 10.32 41.53
N ASP A 210 -23.34 9.61 42.61
CA ASP A 210 -24.04 9.69 43.89
C ASP A 210 -23.87 11.08 44.53
N ARG A 211 -22.67 11.69 44.47
CA ARG A 211 -22.48 13.08 44.94
C ARG A 211 -23.23 14.12 44.08
N LYS A 212 -23.41 13.88 42.78
CA LYS A 212 -24.17 14.78 41.89
C LYS A 212 -25.69 14.60 42.06
N ALA A 213 -26.14 13.41 42.44
CA ALA A 213 -27.54 13.15 42.81
C ALA A 213 -27.87 13.76 44.18
N VAL A 214 -26.98 13.63 45.17
CA VAL A 214 -27.16 14.25 46.50
C VAL A 214 -27.13 15.79 46.44
N SER A 215 -26.29 16.40 45.59
CA SER A 215 -26.31 17.86 45.41
C SER A 215 -27.49 18.37 44.58
N ALA A 216 -28.05 17.56 43.68
CA ALA A 216 -29.28 17.88 42.95
C ALA A 216 -30.54 17.75 43.82
N GLU A 217 -30.55 16.81 44.78
CA GLU A 217 -31.63 16.63 45.75
C GLU A 217 -31.59 17.72 46.84
N ALA A 218 -30.39 18.11 47.31
CA ALA A 218 -30.21 19.20 48.28
C ALA A 218 -30.50 20.61 47.69
N GLY A 219 -30.33 20.80 46.38
CA GLY A 219 -30.69 22.03 45.68
C GLY A 219 -32.18 22.17 45.35
N ARG A 220 -33.02 21.16 45.63
CA ARG A 220 -34.45 21.14 45.24
C ARG A 220 -35.41 21.54 46.36
N ARG A 221 -34.93 21.89 47.56
CA ARG A 221 -35.76 22.29 48.72
C ARG A 221 -35.82 23.79 49.02
N THR A 222 -35.10 24.64 48.29
CA THR A 222 -35.22 26.11 48.44
C THR A 222 -35.28 26.78 47.07
N GLY A 223 -36.48 27.13 46.61
CA GLY A 223 -36.63 27.93 45.39
C GLY A 223 -37.93 27.73 44.62
N LYS A 224 -39.08 27.75 45.27
CA LYS A 224 -40.36 28.04 44.61
C LYS A 224 -40.75 29.48 44.91
N GLN A 225 -40.07 30.44 44.27
CA GLN A 225 -40.67 31.75 43.99
C GLN A 225 -40.23 32.18 42.59
N GLY A 226 -41.24 32.40 41.76
CA GLY A 226 -41.07 32.63 40.34
C GLY A 226 -40.41 33.95 40.00
N LYS A 227 -39.90 34.01 38.78
CA LYS A 227 -39.95 35.21 37.94
C LYS A 227 -39.80 34.76 36.50
N GLN A 228 -40.88 34.94 35.75
CA GLN A 228 -40.87 34.94 34.30
C GLN A 228 -39.89 36.02 33.84
N ALA A 229 -38.83 35.62 33.14
CA ALA A 229 -37.94 36.55 32.45
C ALA A 229 -38.20 36.44 30.95
N VAL A 230 -38.76 37.53 30.44
CA VAL A 230 -39.11 37.83 29.06
C VAL A 230 -37.94 37.56 28.11
N LYS A 231 -38.23 36.86 27.00
CA LYS A 231 -37.34 36.74 25.84
C LYS A 231 -37.13 38.13 25.23
N LYS A 232 -35.89 38.65 25.26
CA LYS A 232 -35.42 39.65 24.30
C LYS A 232 -34.32 39.02 23.46
N THR A 233 -34.66 38.80 22.19
CA THR A 233 -33.75 38.56 21.09
C THR A 233 -32.93 39.83 20.86
N VAL A 234 -31.61 39.75 21.00
CA VAL A 234 -30.69 40.75 20.45
C VAL A 234 -29.70 40.04 19.54
N ARG A 235 -29.84 40.38 18.27
CA ARG A 235 -29.08 39.97 17.09
C ARG A 235 -27.76 40.74 17.12
N THR A 236 -26.63 40.08 17.37
CA THR A 236 -25.31 40.70 17.16
C THR A 236 -24.82 40.41 15.74
N LYS A 237 -24.59 41.52 15.05
CA LYS A 237 -24.14 41.66 13.68
C LYS A 237 -22.63 41.48 13.63
N ASP A 238 -22.22 40.68 12.67
CA ASP A 238 -20.92 40.61 12.02
C ASP A 238 -20.20 41.96 11.90
N LYS A 239 -18.92 42.02 12.30
CA LYS A 239 -17.93 42.98 11.80
C LYS A 239 -16.53 42.38 11.80
N SER A 240 -15.98 42.31 10.60
CA SER A 240 -14.61 41.97 10.26
C SER A 240 -13.60 43.06 10.68
N LYS A 241 -12.36 42.61 10.93
CA LYS A 241 -11.05 43.25 10.57
C LYS A 241 -10.61 44.52 11.32
N PRO A 242 -9.30 44.88 11.32
CA PRO A 242 -8.28 44.80 10.24
C PRO A 242 -7.47 43.51 10.14
#